data_AF-A0A7V3WL04-F1
#
_entry.id   AF-A0A7V3WL04-F1
#
_cell.length_a   1.000
_cell.length_b   1.000
_cell.length_c   1.000
_cell.angle_alpha   90.00
_cell.angle_beta   90.00
_cell.angle_gamma   90.00
#
_symmetry.space_group_name_H-M   'P 1'
#
loop_
_entity.id
_entity.type
_entity.pdbx_description
1 polymer ?
#
loop_
_entity_poly.entity_id
_entity_poly.type
_entity_poly.pdbx_seq_one_letter_code
_entity_poly.pdbx_strand_id
1 'polypeptide(L)'
;FLLLPVLQSISLASGSNLPGKSQLPDAGASKLPRWRGFNLLDKFNTAYGKPYKESDFKLISELGFNFVRLPMDYRCWIKNNDWSQINETVLKDIDKAVQWGRKYKIHVNLNFHRAPGYCVNPPEEPLSIWTDSKAQEACARHWAMFAKRYKGIPNSELSFNLINEPGDIDGKIYSKVVRLLTDAIHKEDPGRLVIADGIAWASKPAEDLAGTGVAQSFHNYQPFEITHYKASWINDADKMPLPRWPIPVITNHLYGPYKPEYAGPMVINGDFMEQSRLKIRVQVVSSMARLKIKADGKVIFDKKLVSGPGKGEWKQEVYVKQWDIYQNIFDKDYTAVIPSGTRKVELEVVEGDWMTFSAIEIIIGASDKNRHINISPTKSDWGIKPCKLSIDEKNGKLTVKSDTEMGIDYIKGRFMEPWRLLAAKNTGVMVGEWGVHNRTPHEVTLSWMQDCLREFRENGWGWALWNFSGSFGIVNSDRADVKYEDYKGYKLDRKMLELLQKY
;
A
#
# COMPACT_ATOMS: atom_id res chain seq x y z
N PHE A 1 9.02 -34.01 65.97
CA PHE A 1 9.44 -33.51 64.66
C PHE A 1 9.02 -34.50 63.60
N LEU A 2 7.81 -34.34 63.05
CA LEU A 2 7.25 -35.14 61.96
C LEU A 2 6.10 -34.36 61.29
N LEU A 3 6.01 -34.55 59.97
CA LEU A 3 5.18 -33.87 58.97
C LEU A 3 3.65 -34.04 59.13
N LEU A 4 2.86 -33.07 58.62
CA LEU A 4 1.77 -33.17 57.60
C LEU A 4 0.83 -31.91 57.62
N PRO A 5 0.02 -31.63 56.57
CA PRO A 5 -0.10 -30.33 55.92
C PRO A 5 -1.43 -29.61 56.17
N VAL A 6 -1.48 -28.30 55.89
CA VAL A 6 -2.74 -27.52 55.90
C VAL A 6 -3.13 -27.18 54.46
N LEU A 7 -4.27 -27.74 54.04
CA LEU A 7 -5.05 -27.32 52.88
C LEU A 7 -5.49 -25.86 53.04
N GLN A 8 -5.34 -25.05 51.99
CA GLN A 8 -6.16 -23.85 51.80
C GLN A 8 -6.89 -23.93 50.45
N SER A 9 -8.21 -24.00 50.56
CA SER A 9 -9.19 -23.91 49.51
C SER A 9 -9.16 -22.54 48.84
N ILE A 10 -9.00 -22.51 47.52
CA ILE A 10 -9.20 -21.32 46.69
C ILE A 10 -10.71 -21.09 46.53
N SER A 11 -11.19 -19.97 47.06
CA SER A 11 -12.54 -19.47 46.81
C SER A 11 -12.59 -18.86 45.40
N LEU A 12 -13.48 -19.37 44.56
CA LEU A 12 -13.84 -18.81 43.26
C LEU A 12 -14.60 -17.49 43.47
N ALA A 13 -13.92 -16.37 43.25
CA ALA A 13 -14.59 -15.08 43.10
C ALA A 13 -15.14 -14.96 41.67
N SER A 14 -16.43 -15.22 41.52
CA SER A 14 -17.22 -14.81 40.36
C SER A 14 -17.34 -13.29 40.35
N GLY A 15 -16.64 -12.64 39.41
CA GLY A 15 -16.69 -11.20 39.22
C GLY A 15 -16.08 -10.79 37.90
N SER A 16 -16.79 -11.05 36.80
CA SER A 16 -16.45 -10.52 35.48
C SER A 16 -16.76 -9.01 35.43
N ASN A 17 -15.88 -8.19 36.00
CA ASN A 17 -15.85 -6.77 35.72
C ASN A 17 -15.05 -6.54 34.44
N LEU A 18 -15.77 -6.34 33.34
CA LEU A 18 -15.21 -5.71 32.14
C LEU A 18 -14.61 -4.35 32.57
N PRO A 19 -13.38 -4.00 32.17
CA PRO A 19 -12.85 -2.67 32.43
C PRO A 19 -13.77 -1.64 31.78
N GLY A 20 -14.23 -0.66 32.55
CA GLY A 20 -15.15 0.39 32.08
C GLY A 20 -14.58 1.05 30.82
N LYS A 21 -15.30 0.96 29.69
CA LYS A 21 -14.88 1.59 28.44
C LYS A 21 -14.78 3.10 28.65
N SER A 22 -13.56 3.62 28.62
CA SER A 22 -13.25 5.05 28.74
C SER A 22 -13.96 5.86 27.65
N GLN A 23 -14.25 7.13 27.92
CA GLN A 23 -14.72 8.07 26.88
C GLN A 23 -13.74 8.11 25.69
N LEU A 24 -14.25 8.41 24.48
CA LEU A 24 -13.40 8.64 23.31
C LEU A 24 -12.49 9.84 23.55
N PRO A 25 -11.24 9.81 23.06
CA PRO A 25 -10.30 10.92 23.25
C PRO A 25 -10.79 12.18 22.55
N ASP A 26 -10.50 13.34 23.15
CA ASP A 26 -10.73 14.64 22.52
C ASP A 26 -9.94 14.74 21.21
N ALA A 27 -10.57 15.33 20.18
CA ALA A 27 -10.02 15.44 18.84
C ALA A 27 -10.05 16.88 18.35
N GLY A 28 -8.94 17.34 17.78
CA GLY A 28 -8.80 18.67 17.20
C GLY A 28 -7.93 18.65 15.95
N ALA A 29 -8.06 19.69 15.12
CA ALA A 29 -7.41 19.73 13.82
C ALA A 29 -5.88 19.78 13.89
N SER A 30 -5.30 20.26 15.00
CA SER A 30 -3.85 20.30 15.22
C SER A 30 -3.27 18.99 15.77
N LYS A 31 -4.12 18.10 16.29
CA LYS A 31 -3.71 16.81 16.85
C LYS A 31 -4.87 15.83 16.83
N LEU A 32 -4.84 14.91 15.88
CA LEU A 32 -5.78 13.80 15.82
C LEU A 32 -5.41 12.74 16.87
N PRO A 33 -6.39 12.11 17.53
CA PRO A 33 -6.13 10.96 18.39
C PRO A 33 -5.56 9.78 17.62
N ARG A 34 -4.95 8.83 18.35
CA ARG A 34 -4.58 7.52 17.80
C ARG A 34 -5.79 6.62 17.62
N TRP A 35 -6.69 7.04 16.74
CA TRP A 35 -7.83 6.28 16.27
C TRP A 35 -7.37 4.99 15.60
N ARG A 36 -8.00 3.86 15.89
CA ARG A 36 -7.67 2.56 15.29
C ARG A 36 -8.94 1.87 14.88
N GLY A 37 -9.05 1.49 13.62
CA GLY A 37 -10.18 0.71 13.14
C GLY A 37 -10.21 0.55 11.64
N PHE A 38 -11.38 0.76 11.03
CA PHE A 38 -11.66 0.24 9.68
C PHE A 38 -12.47 1.20 8.83
N ASN A 39 -12.39 1.04 7.51
CA ASN A 39 -13.34 1.62 6.57
C ASN A 39 -14.54 0.66 6.37
N LEU A 40 -15.76 1.20 6.36
CA LEU A 40 -17.01 0.44 6.10
C LEU A 40 -17.62 0.90 4.77
N LEU A 41 -17.79 -0.02 3.82
CA LEU A 41 -18.02 0.29 2.40
C LEU A 41 -19.51 0.24 1.97
N ASP A 42 -20.46 0.14 2.91
CA ASP A 42 -21.89 -0.04 2.60
C ASP A 42 -22.51 1.12 1.80
N LYS A 43 -21.85 2.29 1.73
CA LYS A 43 -22.25 3.41 0.85
C LYS A 43 -21.16 3.83 -0.14
N PHE A 44 -20.16 2.97 -0.38
CA PHE A 44 -18.98 3.28 -1.21
C PHE A 44 -19.32 3.59 -2.68
N ASN A 45 -20.36 2.95 -3.22
CA ASN A 45 -20.94 3.31 -4.51
C ASN A 45 -22.43 2.88 -4.57
N THR A 46 -23.10 3.24 -5.67
CA THR A 46 -24.53 2.93 -5.86
C THR A 46 -24.84 1.44 -5.96
N ALA A 47 -23.88 0.59 -6.36
CA ALA A 47 -24.05 -0.86 -6.39
C ALA A 47 -23.92 -1.50 -4.98
N TYR A 48 -23.08 -0.92 -4.12
CA TYR A 48 -22.89 -1.37 -2.74
C TYR A 48 -23.81 -0.69 -1.72
N GLY A 49 -24.65 0.27 -2.14
CA GLY A 49 -25.44 1.23 -1.36
C GLY A 49 -26.41 0.72 -0.28
N LYS A 50 -26.09 -0.38 0.39
CA LYS A 50 -26.83 -1.04 1.46
C LYS A 50 -26.73 -0.23 2.77
N PRO A 51 -27.69 -0.36 3.69
CA PRO A 51 -27.55 0.22 5.03
C PRO A 51 -26.35 -0.38 5.76
N TYR A 52 -25.64 0.44 6.53
CA TYR A 52 -24.62 -0.05 7.46
C TYR A 52 -25.22 -1.03 8.47
N LYS A 53 -24.38 -1.89 9.05
CA LYS A 53 -24.80 -2.92 10.01
C LYS A 53 -24.37 -2.59 11.43
N GLU A 54 -25.30 -2.59 12.37
CA GLU A 54 -24.99 -2.41 13.79
C GLU A 54 -24.01 -3.47 14.32
N SER A 55 -24.10 -4.70 13.80
CA SER A 55 -23.23 -5.82 14.19
C SER A 55 -21.76 -5.51 13.94
N ASP A 56 -21.42 -4.77 12.89
CA ASP A 56 -20.03 -4.42 12.57
C ASP A 56 -19.49 -3.42 13.61
N PHE A 57 -20.25 -2.38 13.97
CA PHE A 57 -19.87 -1.43 15.03
C PHE A 57 -19.72 -2.12 16.38
N LYS A 58 -20.67 -3.00 16.73
CA LYS A 58 -20.60 -3.77 17.98
C LYS A 58 -19.34 -4.62 18.02
N LEU A 59 -19.06 -5.36 16.95
CA LEU A 59 -17.91 -6.26 16.88
C LEU A 59 -16.58 -5.49 16.88
N ILE A 60 -16.46 -4.42 16.10
CA ILE A 60 -15.27 -3.53 16.10
C ILE A 60 -14.96 -3.03 17.51
N SER A 61 -15.99 -2.61 18.25
CA SER A 61 -15.86 -2.14 19.64
C SER A 61 -15.52 -3.26 20.62
N GLU A 62 -16.05 -4.47 20.44
CA GLU A 62 -15.70 -5.65 21.25
C GLU A 62 -14.26 -6.09 21.02
N LEU A 63 -13.74 -5.92 19.80
CA LEU A 63 -12.36 -6.21 19.43
C LEU A 63 -11.37 -5.12 19.89
N GLY A 64 -11.83 -4.05 20.53
CA GLY A 64 -10.98 -3.01 21.12
C GLY A 64 -10.60 -1.86 20.19
N PHE A 65 -11.25 -1.75 19.04
CA PHE A 65 -11.09 -0.64 18.09
C PHE A 65 -12.09 0.48 18.37
N ASN A 66 -11.75 1.71 17.98
CA ASN A 66 -12.47 2.91 18.38
C ASN A 66 -12.74 3.89 17.23
N PHE A 67 -12.58 3.45 15.98
CA PHE A 67 -12.72 4.30 14.81
C PHE A 67 -13.35 3.57 13.62
N VAL A 68 -14.24 4.25 12.90
CA VAL A 68 -14.63 3.85 11.56
C VAL A 68 -14.63 5.05 10.61
N ARG A 69 -14.14 4.85 9.40
CA ARG A 69 -14.31 5.78 8.27
C ARG A 69 -15.38 5.25 7.33
N LEU A 70 -16.27 6.15 6.91
CA LEU A 70 -17.40 5.84 6.04
C LEU A 70 -17.16 6.53 4.70
N PRO A 71 -16.45 5.89 3.73
CA PRO A 71 -16.33 6.40 2.37
C PRO A 71 -17.67 6.26 1.65
N MET A 72 -18.27 7.38 1.25
CA MET A 72 -19.63 7.40 0.69
C MET A 72 -19.69 8.07 -0.69
N ASP A 73 -20.63 7.60 -1.51
CA ASP A 73 -20.93 8.13 -2.85
C ASP A 73 -22.18 9.00 -2.81
N TYR A 74 -22.06 10.28 -3.21
CA TYR A 74 -23.19 11.21 -3.17
C TYR A 74 -24.42 10.76 -3.96
N ARG A 75 -24.21 9.93 -4.99
CA ARG A 75 -25.27 9.37 -5.81
C ARG A 75 -26.20 8.47 -5.02
N CYS A 76 -25.77 7.95 -3.87
CA CYS A 76 -26.62 7.19 -2.97
C CYS A 76 -27.73 8.04 -2.34
N TRP A 77 -27.48 9.32 -2.02
CA TRP A 77 -28.43 10.18 -1.31
C TRP A 77 -29.06 11.27 -2.17
N ILE A 78 -28.88 11.25 -3.49
CA ILE A 78 -29.61 12.11 -4.41
C ILE A 78 -30.65 11.32 -5.22
N LYS A 79 -31.61 12.01 -5.81
CA LYS A 79 -32.63 11.44 -6.69
C LYS A 79 -32.44 11.96 -8.11
N ASN A 80 -32.73 11.13 -9.10
CA ASN A 80 -32.79 11.51 -10.51
C ASN A 80 -31.52 12.22 -11.05
N ASN A 81 -30.34 11.91 -10.49
CA ASN A 81 -29.08 12.62 -10.77
C ASN A 81 -29.14 14.15 -10.56
N ASP A 82 -30.07 14.63 -9.73
CA ASP A 82 -30.21 16.02 -9.36
C ASP A 82 -29.57 16.27 -7.99
N TRP A 83 -28.49 17.06 -7.98
CA TRP A 83 -27.74 17.41 -6.78
C TRP A 83 -28.57 18.13 -5.70
N SER A 84 -29.74 18.66 -6.03
CA SER A 84 -30.64 19.34 -5.08
C SER A 84 -31.69 18.41 -4.46
N GLN A 85 -32.01 17.29 -5.10
CA GLN A 85 -33.07 16.38 -4.63
C GLN A 85 -32.51 15.30 -3.71
N ILE A 86 -32.62 15.52 -2.41
CA ILE A 86 -32.06 14.63 -1.40
C ILE A 86 -33.01 13.45 -1.08
N ASN A 87 -32.42 12.26 -0.94
CA ASN A 87 -33.07 11.05 -0.48
C ASN A 87 -32.92 10.86 1.03
N GLU A 88 -33.89 11.41 1.77
CA GLU A 88 -33.92 11.36 3.24
C GLU A 88 -33.87 9.93 3.81
N THR A 89 -34.41 8.93 3.12
CA THR A 89 -34.34 7.53 3.56
C THR A 89 -32.89 7.05 3.65
N VAL A 90 -32.06 7.45 2.69
CA VAL A 90 -30.63 7.08 2.69
C VAL A 90 -29.86 7.86 3.74
N LEU A 91 -30.20 9.13 3.99
CA LEU A 91 -29.60 9.88 5.10
C LEU A 91 -29.90 9.24 6.46
N LYS A 92 -31.08 8.66 6.65
CA LYS A 92 -31.41 7.90 7.87
C LYS A 92 -30.57 6.64 8.08
N ASP A 93 -30.05 6.02 7.01
CA ASP A 93 -29.07 4.93 7.16
C ASP A 93 -27.74 5.45 7.72
N ILE A 94 -27.32 6.64 7.29
CA ILE A 94 -26.09 7.29 7.77
C ILE A 94 -26.28 7.75 9.22
N ASP A 95 -27.46 8.25 9.60
CA ASP A 95 -27.78 8.59 10.99
C ASP A 95 -27.58 7.39 11.92
N LYS A 96 -28.07 6.21 11.51
CA LYS A 96 -27.91 4.98 12.29
C LYS A 96 -26.44 4.64 12.49
N ALA A 97 -25.61 4.77 11.46
CA ALA A 97 -24.16 4.57 11.57
C ALA A 97 -23.51 5.55 12.55
N VAL A 98 -23.85 6.84 12.48
CA VAL A 98 -23.38 7.85 13.44
C VAL A 98 -23.84 7.51 14.86
N GLN A 99 -25.12 7.13 15.05
CA GLN A 99 -25.67 6.73 16.34
C GLN A 99 -25.00 5.48 16.91
N TRP A 100 -24.71 4.47 16.09
CA TRP A 100 -23.98 3.28 16.52
C TRP A 100 -22.53 3.59 16.88
N GLY A 101 -21.86 4.49 16.16
CA GLY A 101 -20.56 5.01 16.57
C GLY A 101 -20.58 5.52 18.01
N ARG A 102 -21.55 6.38 18.33
CA ARG A 102 -21.74 6.93 19.68
C ARG A 102 -22.08 5.85 20.71
N LYS A 103 -22.99 4.94 20.37
CA LYS A 103 -23.43 3.82 21.23
C LYS A 103 -22.27 2.90 21.60
N TYR A 104 -21.41 2.57 20.63
CA TYR A 104 -20.31 1.62 20.78
C TYR A 104 -18.95 2.29 21.05
N LYS A 105 -18.92 3.61 21.30
CA LYS A 105 -17.70 4.37 21.58
C LYS A 105 -16.67 4.22 20.46
N ILE A 106 -17.14 4.44 19.24
CA ILE A 106 -16.38 4.46 18.00
C ILE A 106 -16.54 5.85 17.39
N HIS A 107 -15.43 6.53 17.13
CA HIS A 107 -15.42 7.76 16.35
C HIS A 107 -15.83 7.46 14.90
N VAL A 108 -16.75 8.24 14.35
CA VAL A 108 -17.19 8.12 12.96
C VAL A 108 -16.58 9.24 12.13
N ASN A 109 -15.80 8.89 11.11
CA ASN A 109 -15.32 9.83 10.12
C ASN A 109 -16.14 9.69 8.83
N LEU A 110 -16.93 10.70 8.49
CA LEU A 110 -17.73 10.71 7.26
C LEU A 110 -16.88 11.21 6.11
N ASN A 111 -16.82 10.47 5.01
CA ASN A 111 -16.05 10.84 3.82
C ASN A 111 -16.93 10.86 2.56
N PHE A 112 -16.73 11.87 1.70
CA PHE A 112 -17.26 11.83 0.34
C PHE A 112 -16.20 11.20 -0.57
N HIS A 113 -16.35 9.90 -0.80
CA HIS A 113 -15.49 9.14 -1.70
C HIS A 113 -15.74 9.50 -3.15
N ARG A 114 -17.02 9.65 -3.50
CA ARG A 114 -17.45 10.37 -4.69
C ARG A 114 -18.21 11.60 -4.22
N ALA A 115 -17.68 12.77 -4.52
CA ALA A 115 -18.30 14.06 -4.27
C ALA A 115 -18.89 14.61 -5.58
N PRO A 116 -19.85 15.56 -5.53
CA PRO A 116 -20.24 16.31 -6.71
C PRO A 116 -19.01 16.92 -7.39
N GLY A 117 -18.66 16.38 -8.57
CA GLY A 117 -17.54 16.83 -9.38
C GLY A 117 -16.17 16.18 -9.15
N TYR A 118 -16.05 15.15 -8.31
CA TYR A 118 -14.81 14.34 -8.27
C TYR A 118 -15.00 12.91 -7.73
N CYS A 119 -14.27 11.96 -8.31
CA CYS A 119 -13.97 10.65 -7.74
C CYS A 119 -12.69 10.10 -8.38
N VAL A 120 -11.85 9.45 -7.58
CA VAL A 120 -10.69 8.70 -8.10
C VAL A 120 -11.09 7.50 -8.96
N ASN A 121 -12.24 6.88 -8.65
CA ASN A 121 -12.72 5.71 -9.37
C ASN A 121 -13.52 6.11 -10.62
N PRO A 122 -13.43 5.36 -11.72
CA PRO A 122 -14.30 5.56 -12.87
C PRO A 122 -15.78 5.24 -12.54
N PRO A 123 -16.74 5.79 -13.32
CA PRO A 123 -16.55 6.79 -14.38
C PRO A 123 -16.23 8.18 -13.79
N GLU A 124 -15.66 9.05 -14.62
CA GLU A 124 -15.43 10.46 -14.27
C GLU A 124 -16.76 11.21 -14.04
N GLU A 125 -16.71 12.27 -13.24
CA GLU A 125 -17.84 13.17 -13.03
C GLU A 125 -18.02 14.12 -14.22
N PRO A 126 -19.25 14.54 -14.55
CA PRO A 126 -19.52 15.40 -15.70
C PRO A 126 -18.99 16.83 -15.56
N LEU A 127 -18.72 17.27 -14.32
CA LEU A 127 -18.10 18.55 -13.99
C LEU A 127 -16.93 18.28 -13.04
N SER A 128 -15.99 19.21 -12.95
CA SER A 128 -14.82 19.09 -12.07
C SER A 128 -14.96 20.03 -10.89
N ILE A 129 -14.90 19.51 -9.66
CA ILE A 129 -14.92 20.35 -8.45
C ILE A 129 -13.73 21.32 -8.39
N TRP A 130 -12.65 21.03 -9.12
CA TRP A 130 -11.44 21.85 -9.17
C TRP A 130 -11.62 23.12 -10.01
N THR A 131 -12.57 23.14 -10.95
CA THR A 131 -12.73 24.21 -11.94
C THR A 131 -14.15 24.76 -12.05
N ASP A 132 -15.17 23.95 -11.80
CA ASP A 132 -16.56 24.29 -12.08
C ASP A 132 -17.31 24.75 -10.81
N SER A 133 -17.76 26.01 -10.81
CA SER A 133 -18.49 26.60 -9.68
C SER A 133 -19.76 25.82 -9.32
N LYS A 134 -20.49 25.29 -10.31
CA LYS A 134 -21.70 24.47 -10.07
C LYS A 134 -21.40 23.21 -9.24
N ALA A 135 -20.27 22.56 -9.49
CA ALA A 135 -19.85 21.38 -8.71
C ALA A 135 -19.41 21.78 -7.30
N GLN A 136 -18.65 22.88 -7.17
CA GLN A 136 -18.24 23.44 -5.88
C GLN A 136 -19.45 23.81 -5.01
N GLU A 137 -20.42 24.52 -5.57
CA GLU A 137 -21.66 24.89 -4.88
C GLU A 137 -22.47 23.66 -4.45
N ALA A 138 -22.58 22.65 -5.32
CA ALA A 138 -23.29 21.43 -4.99
C ALA A 138 -22.62 20.65 -3.85
N CYS A 139 -21.29 20.47 -3.92
CA CYS A 139 -20.52 19.81 -2.88
C CYS A 139 -20.61 20.58 -1.55
N ALA A 140 -20.49 21.91 -1.58
CA ALA A 140 -20.64 22.77 -0.41
C ALA A 140 -22.03 22.66 0.22
N ARG A 141 -23.10 22.66 -0.60
CA ARG A 141 -24.48 22.44 -0.12
C ARG A 141 -24.65 21.08 0.56
N HIS A 142 -24.03 20.03 0.02
CA HIS A 142 -24.07 18.69 0.63
C HIS A 142 -23.34 18.70 1.97
N TRP A 143 -22.12 19.24 2.04
CA TRP A 143 -21.40 19.33 3.31
C TRP A 143 -22.12 20.19 4.36
N ALA A 144 -22.71 21.32 3.97
CA ALA A 144 -23.54 22.13 4.86
C ALA A 144 -24.77 21.37 5.38
N MET A 145 -25.43 20.57 4.53
CA MET A 145 -26.53 19.70 4.94
C MET A 145 -26.09 18.69 6.02
N PHE A 146 -24.94 18.03 5.84
CA PHE A 146 -24.38 17.10 6.83
C PHE A 146 -23.99 17.83 8.13
N ALA A 147 -23.37 19.02 8.03
CA ALA A 147 -23.00 19.84 9.17
C ALA A 147 -24.22 20.26 10.00
N LYS A 148 -25.28 20.73 9.34
CA LYS A 148 -26.54 21.08 10.00
C LYS A 148 -27.21 19.88 10.66
N ARG A 149 -27.23 18.73 9.97
CA ARG A 149 -27.85 17.49 10.46
C ARG A 149 -27.17 16.94 11.71
N TYR A 150 -25.85 17.03 11.78
CA TYR A 150 -25.04 16.48 12.88
C TYR A 150 -24.49 17.53 13.84
N LYS A 151 -25.00 18.76 13.77
CA LYS A 151 -24.59 19.88 14.62
C LYS A 151 -24.65 19.50 16.10
N GLY A 152 -23.58 19.82 16.83
CA GLY A 152 -23.49 19.59 18.27
C GLY A 152 -23.03 18.19 18.68
N ILE A 153 -22.84 17.24 17.74
CA ILE A 153 -22.13 15.99 18.07
C ILE A 153 -20.65 16.32 18.32
N PRO A 154 -20.04 15.95 19.45
CA PRO A 154 -18.65 16.30 19.77
C PRO A 154 -17.64 15.80 18.73
N ASN A 155 -16.52 16.51 18.56
CA ASN A 155 -15.44 16.12 17.64
C ASN A 155 -14.75 14.80 18.06
N SER A 156 -14.81 14.41 19.34
CA SER A 156 -14.36 13.09 19.79
C SER A 156 -15.19 11.95 19.17
N GLU A 157 -16.43 12.20 18.76
CA GLU A 157 -17.36 11.19 18.22
C GLU A 157 -17.57 11.29 16.70
N LEU A 158 -17.40 12.47 16.09
CA LEU A 158 -17.67 12.70 14.67
C LEU A 158 -16.72 13.71 14.02
N SER A 159 -16.19 13.37 12.84
CA SER A 159 -15.43 14.27 11.97
C SER A 159 -15.83 14.14 10.50
N PHE A 160 -15.50 15.15 9.69
CA PHE A 160 -15.76 15.17 8.26
C PHE A 160 -14.46 15.14 7.46
N ASN A 161 -14.31 14.15 6.59
CA ASN A 161 -13.21 14.02 5.65
C ASN A 161 -13.67 14.40 4.22
N LEU A 162 -13.24 15.55 3.73
CA LEU A 162 -13.96 16.29 2.68
C LEU A 162 -14.12 15.57 1.34
N ILE A 163 -13.02 15.10 0.78
CA ILE A 163 -12.96 14.47 -0.56
C ILE A 163 -11.87 13.40 -0.50
N ASN A 164 -12.19 12.18 -0.94
CA ASN A 164 -11.23 11.09 -1.00
C ASN A 164 -10.17 11.33 -2.09
N GLU A 165 -8.90 11.14 -1.73
CA GLU A 165 -7.75 11.02 -2.65
C GLU A 165 -7.77 11.97 -3.87
N PRO A 166 -7.74 13.31 -3.68
CA PRO A 166 -7.51 14.24 -4.77
C PRO A 166 -6.30 13.82 -5.62
N GLY A 167 -6.39 13.98 -6.95
CA GLY A 167 -5.28 13.70 -7.86
C GLY A 167 -4.07 14.59 -7.61
N ASP A 168 -3.08 14.56 -8.50
CA ASP A 168 -1.92 15.48 -8.43
C ASP A 168 -2.35 16.90 -8.90
N ILE A 169 -3.15 17.57 -8.06
CA ILE A 169 -3.73 18.89 -8.27
C ILE A 169 -2.81 19.94 -7.63
N ASP A 170 -2.72 21.12 -8.24
CA ASP A 170 -2.03 22.28 -7.66
C ASP A 170 -2.57 22.61 -6.26
N GLY A 171 -1.65 22.75 -5.29
CA GLY A 171 -1.99 22.93 -3.89
C GLY A 171 -2.83 24.18 -3.61
N LYS A 172 -2.70 25.25 -4.39
CA LYS A 172 -3.51 26.47 -4.23
C LYS A 172 -4.93 26.28 -4.75
N ILE A 173 -5.10 25.54 -5.85
CA ILE A 173 -6.43 25.16 -6.33
C ILE A 173 -7.12 24.27 -5.28
N TYR A 174 -6.41 23.27 -4.79
CA TYR A 174 -6.94 22.37 -3.75
C TYR A 174 -7.33 23.12 -2.47
N SER A 175 -6.45 24.00 -1.98
CA SER A 175 -6.68 24.83 -0.79
C SER A 175 -7.90 25.74 -0.91
N LYS A 176 -8.17 26.31 -2.09
CA LYS A 176 -9.39 27.10 -2.35
C LYS A 176 -10.66 26.27 -2.21
N VAL A 177 -10.68 25.05 -2.77
CA VAL A 177 -11.84 24.15 -2.67
C VAL A 177 -12.04 23.70 -1.22
N VAL A 178 -10.97 23.28 -0.54
CA VAL A 178 -11.05 22.87 0.88
C VAL A 178 -11.57 24.01 1.76
N ARG A 179 -11.10 25.24 1.56
CA ARG A 179 -11.62 26.40 2.29
C ARG A 179 -13.10 26.62 2.02
N LEU A 180 -13.51 26.61 0.76
CA LEU A 180 -14.93 26.77 0.38
C LEU A 180 -15.84 25.74 1.06
N LEU A 181 -15.43 24.47 1.10
CA LEU A 181 -16.19 23.41 1.77
C LEU A 181 -16.17 23.55 3.29
N THR A 182 -15.02 23.90 3.87
CA THR A 182 -14.85 24.12 5.31
C THR A 182 -15.69 25.30 5.80
N ASP A 183 -15.71 26.41 5.06
CA ASP A 183 -16.54 27.58 5.38
C ASP A 183 -18.03 27.23 5.36
N ALA A 184 -18.47 26.40 4.41
CA ALA A 184 -19.86 25.93 4.34
C ALA A 184 -20.24 25.05 5.55
N ILE A 185 -19.31 24.21 6.03
CA ILE A 185 -19.48 23.40 7.24
C ILE A 185 -19.53 24.30 8.48
N HIS A 186 -18.56 25.20 8.64
CA HIS A 186 -18.41 26.04 9.83
C HIS A 186 -19.49 27.12 9.95
N LYS A 187 -20.14 27.49 8.85
CA LYS A 187 -21.36 28.30 8.90
C LYS A 187 -22.50 27.62 9.66
N GLU A 188 -22.60 26.29 9.58
CA GLU A 188 -23.63 25.51 10.27
C GLU A 188 -23.15 25.03 11.65
N ASP A 189 -21.90 24.59 11.75
CA ASP A 189 -21.25 24.07 12.97
C ASP A 189 -19.79 24.60 13.08
N PRO A 190 -19.57 25.77 13.70
CA PRO A 190 -18.26 26.45 13.71
C PRO A 190 -17.10 25.66 14.31
N GLY A 191 -17.40 24.68 15.17
CA GLY A 191 -16.39 23.87 15.85
C GLY A 191 -16.09 22.53 15.19
N ARG A 192 -16.77 22.17 14.08
CA ARG A 192 -16.67 20.83 13.48
C ARG A 192 -15.23 20.54 13.02
N LEU A 193 -14.71 19.40 13.47
CA LEU A 193 -13.43 18.86 12.99
C LEU A 193 -13.53 18.44 11.52
N VAL A 194 -12.69 19.07 10.69
CA VAL A 194 -12.55 18.79 9.26
C VAL A 194 -11.17 18.19 8.97
N ILE A 195 -11.16 17.19 8.10
CA ILE A 195 -9.98 16.45 7.63
C ILE A 195 -9.94 16.53 6.09
N ALA A 196 -8.79 16.80 5.52
CA ALA A 196 -8.54 16.79 4.09
C ALA A 196 -7.57 15.66 3.73
N ASP A 197 -7.86 14.87 2.71
CA ASP A 197 -6.87 13.93 2.19
C ASP A 197 -5.73 14.70 1.50
N GLY A 198 -4.53 14.12 1.50
CA GLY A 198 -3.42 14.67 0.72
C GLY A 198 -3.70 14.71 -0.79
N ILE A 199 -2.89 15.49 -1.49
CA ILE A 199 -2.87 15.47 -2.97
C ILE A 199 -2.11 14.23 -3.48
N ALA A 200 -2.13 14.03 -4.80
CA ALA A 200 -1.53 12.89 -5.46
C ALA A 200 -2.03 11.56 -4.85
N TRP A 201 -3.35 11.42 -4.77
CA TRP A 201 -4.05 10.28 -4.19
C TRP A 201 -3.65 10.02 -2.72
N ALA A 202 -3.71 11.08 -1.90
CA ALA A 202 -3.34 11.04 -0.49
C ALA A 202 -1.90 10.57 -0.22
N SER A 203 -1.00 10.61 -1.21
CA SER A 203 0.41 10.22 -1.05
C SER A 203 1.33 11.38 -0.67
N LYS A 204 0.90 12.64 -0.91
CA LYS A 204 1.65 13.85 -0.59
C LYS A 204 0.85 14.78 0.33
N PRO A 205 1.48 15.40 1.34
CA PRO A 205 0.87 16.47 2.12
C PRO A 205 0.41 17.61 1.23
N ALA A 206 -0.76 18.19 1.54
CA ALA A 206 -1.19 19.46 0.98
C ALA A 206 -0.62 20.62 1.81
N GLU A 207 0.60 21.05 1.52
CA GLU A 207 1.31 22.08 2.30
C GLU A 207 0.56 23.43 2.37
N ASP A 208 -0.19 23.79 1.31
CA ASP A 208 -1.05 25.00 1.28
C ASP A 208 -2.25 24.95 2.25
N LEU A 209 -2.47 23.83 2.94
CA LEU A 209 -3.45 23.69 4.02
C LEU A 209 -2.84 23.80 5.42
N ALA A 210 -1.51 23.84 5.55
CA ALA A 210 -0.87 23.95 6.87
C ALA A 210 -1.33 25.22 7.59
N GLY A 211 -1.69 25.09 8.87
CA GLY A 211 -2.17 26.21 9.68
C GLY A 211 -3.60 26.69 9.39
N THR A 212 -4.36 26.05 8.48
CA THR A 212 -5.74 26.45 8.17
C THR A 212 -6.78 25.94 9.17
N GLY A 213 -6.38 25.15 10.18
CA GLY A 213 -7.31 24.50 11.10
C GLY A 213 -7.99 23.26 10.50
N VAL A 214 -7.45 22.71 9.41
CA VAL A 214 -7.86 21.44 8.79
C VAL A 214 -6.79 20.39 9.03
N ALA A 215 -7.17 19.23 9.59
CA ALA A 215 -6.26 18.09 9.74
C ALA A 215 -6.05 17.40 8.38
N GLN A 216 -5.02 16.59 8.23
CA GLN A 216 -4.80 15.83 7.00
C GLN A 216 -4.76 14.32 7.19
N SER A 217 -5.17 13.62 6.14
CA SER A 217 -5.17 12.17 6.04
C SER A 217 -4.31 11.74 4.86
N PHE A 218 -3.50 10.70 5.08
CA PHE A 218 -2.71 10.07 4.04
C PHE A 218 -3.04 8.60 3.91
N HIS A 219 -2.81 8.03 2.73
CA HIS A 219 -3.07 6.62 2.47
C HIS A 219 -1.75 5.86 2.28
N ASN A 220 -1.61 4.72 2.96
CA ASN A 220 -0.39 3.92 2.93
C ASN A 220 -0.62 2.59 2.23
N TYR A 221 -0.58 2.62 0.90
CA TYR A 221 -0.59 1.44 0.04
C TYR A 221 0.76 1.14 -0.61
N GLN A 222 1.82 1.86 -0.24
CA GLN A 222 3.14 1.62 -0.82
C GLN A 222 3.85 0.46 -0.12
N PRO A 223 4.58 -0.39 -0.86
CA PRO A 223 4.63 -0.48 -2.32
C PRO A 223 3.44 -1.29 -2.90
N PHE A 224 2.95 -0.88 -4.07
CA PHE A 224 1.77 -1.51 -4.73
C PHE A 224 2.01 -2.98 -5.08
N GLU A 225 3.25 -3.38 -5.33
CA GLU A 225 3.64 -4.77 -5.58
C GLU A 225 3.35 -5.68 -4.37
N ILE A 226 3.21 -5.12 -3.16
CA ILE A 226 2.78 -5.86 -1.96
C ILE A 226 1.28 -5.70 -1.76
N THR A 227 0.78 -4.47 -1.76
CA THR A 227 -0.59 -4.18 -1.31
C THR A 227 -1.65 -4.50 -2.36
N HIS A 228 -1.30 -4.54 -3.64
CA HIS A 228 -2.20 -4.67 -4.78
C HIS A 228 -1.81 -5.80 -5.74
N TYR A 229 -0.94 -6.72 -5.34
CA TYR A 229 -0.60 -7.91 -6.12
C TYR A 229 -1.88 -8.62 -6.59
N LYS A 230 -2.01 -8.84 -7.90
CA LYS A 230 -3.18 -9.47 -8.56
C LYS A 230 -4.54 -8.82 -8.27
N ALA A 231 -4.57 -7.55 -7.87
CA ALA A 231 -5.82 -6.80 -7.78
C ALA A 231 -6.39 -6.53 -9.18
N SER A 232 -7.60 -6.99 -9.47
CA SER A 232 -8.17 -6.96 -10.83
C SER A 232 -8.44 -5.55 -11.39
N TRP A 233 -8.45 -4.53 -10.52
CA TRP A 233 -8.66 -3.13 -10.88
C TRP A 233 -7.34 -2.36 -11.09
N ILE A 234 -6.19 -3.02 -10.91
CA ILE A 234 -4.87 -2.44 -11.15
C ILE A 234 -4.31 -3.02 -12.45
N ASN A 235 -3.89 -2.16 -13.36
CA ASN A 235 -3.28 -2.56 -14.62
C ASN A 235 -2.02 -3.39 -14.35
N ASP A 236 -1.86 -4.49 -15.09
CA ASP A 236 -0.71 -5.40 -15.04
C ASP A 236 -0.43 -6.04 -13.66
N ALA A 237 -1.38 -5.96 -12.70
CA ALA A 237 -1.22 -6.57 -11.38
C ALA A 237 -1.06 -8.10 -11.42
N ASP A 238 -1.55 -8.75 -12.48
CA ASP A 238 -1.36 -10.16 -12.78
C ASP A 238 0.07 -10.53 -13.20
N LYS A 239 0.83 -9.54 -13.71
CA LYS A 239 2.22 -9.68 -14.16
C LYS A 239 3.24 -9.37 -13.07
N MET A 240 2.82 -8.81 -11.94
CA MET A 240 3.70 -8.53 -10.81
C MET A 240 4.36 -9.82 -10.29
N PRO A 241 5.64 -9.77 -9.86
CA PRO A 241 6.30 -10.92 -9.27
C PRO A 241 5.62 -11.32 -7.95
N LEU A 242 5.83 -12.57 -7.52
CA LEU A 242 5.33 -13.02 -6.22
C LEU A 242 5.88 -12.11 -5.10
N PRO A 243 5.01 -11.50 -4.27
CA PRO A 243 5.41 -10.57 -3.23
C PRO A 243 6.41 -11.14 -2.23
N ARG A 244 7.35 -10.30 -1.78
CA ARG A 244 8.30 -10.58 -0.70
C ARG A 244 8.48 -9.32 0.14
N TRP A 245 8.59 -9.47 1.46
CA TRP A 245 8.84 -8.34 2.36
C TRP A 245 10.00 -8.66 3.32
N PRO A 246 11.00 -7.77 3.44
CA PRO A 246 11.23 -6.57 2.64
C PRO A 246 11.48 -6.90 1.15
N ILE A 247 11.28 -5.92 0.26
CA ILE A 247 11.46 -6.15 -1.19
C ILE A 247 12.95 -6.08 -1.52
N PRO A 248 13.55 -7.13 -2.10
CA PRO A 248 14.93 -7.06 -2.55
C PRO A 248 15.09 -6.10 -3.71
N VAL A 249 16.15 -5.28 -3.74
CA VAL A 249 16.46 -4.42 -4.88
C VAL A 249 17.34 -5.17 -5.88
N ILE A 250 16.73 -5.59 -6.98
CA ILE A 250 17.38 -6.27 -8.09
C ILE A 250 17.17 -5.41 -9.32
N THR A 251 18.21 -4.69 -9.74
CA THR A 251 18.19 -3.91 -10.98
C THR A 251 18.14 -4.83 -12.20
N ASN A 252 17.44 -4.41 -13.24
CA ASN A 252 17.50 -5.04 -14.55
C ASN A 252 18.73 -4.60 -15.36
N HIS A 253 19.46 -3.56 -14.95
CA HIS A 253 20.62 -3.03 -15.68
C HIS A 253 21.92 -3.73 -15.28
N LEU A 254 22.72 -4.08 -16.27
CA LEU A 254 24.14 -4.34 -16.12
C LEU A 254 24.90 -3.23 -16.86
N TYR A 255 25.63 -2.42 -16.11
CA TYR A 255 26.39 -1.28 -16.62
C TYR A 255 27.80 -1.69 -17.02
N GLY A 256 28.22 -1.23 -18.19
CA GLY A 256 29.57 -1.39 -18.70
C GLY A 256 30.47 -0.19 -18.37
N PRO A 257 31.74 -0.24 -18.80
CA PRO A 257 32.74 0.78 -18.47
C PRO A 257 32.42 2.20 -18.95
N TYR A 258 31.48 2.40 -19.88
CA TYR A 258 31.05 3.76 -20.27
C TYR A 258 30.17 4.45 -19.22
N LYS A 259 29.77 3.72 -18.15
CA LYS A 259 29.05 4.20 -16.97
C LYS A 259 29.80 3.78 -15.69
N PRO A 260 31.04 4.25 -15.50
CA PRO A 260 31.94 3.76 -14.44
C PRO A 260 31.36 3.94 -13.03
N GLU A 261 30.48 4.92 -12.83
CA GLU A 261 29.81 5.19 -11.56
C GLU A 261 28.85 4.08 -11.13
N TYR A 262 28.31 3.30 -12.06
CA TYR A 262 27.35 2.20 -11.81
C TYR A 262 27.87 0.81 -12.22
N ALA A 263 28.97 0.76 -12.96
CA ALA A 263 29.59 -0.47 -13.43
C ALA A 263 29.98 -1.41 -12.28
N GLY A 264 29.86 -2.71 -12.54
CA GLY A 264 30.22 -3.77 -11.61
C GLY A 264 29.45 -5.06 -11.87
N PRO A 265 29.89 -6.19 -11.30
CA PRO A 265 29.22 -7.46 -11.47
C PRO A 265 27.94 -7.53 -10.62
N MET A 266 26.89 -8.13 -11.18
CA MET A 266 25.89 -8.82 -10.36
C MET A 266 26.52 -10.09 -9.81
N VAL A 267 26.49 -10.26 -8.49
CA VAL A 267 27.11 -11.42 -7.82
C VAL A 267 26.02 -12.35 -7.30
N ILE A 268 26.16 -13.65 -7.53
CA ILE A 268 25.27 -14.69 -7.02
C ILE A 268 26.12 -15.67 -6.22
N ASN A 269 25.97 -15.68 -4.91
CA ASN A 269 26.59 -16.66 -4.02
C ASN A 269 25.65 -17.86 -3.83
N GLY A 270 26.17 -19.07 -3.88
CA GLY A 270 25.41 -20.30 -3.68
C GLY A 270 26.33 -21.51 -3.74
N ASP A 271 26.03 -22.56 -2.99
CA ASP A 271 26.85 -23.78 -2.95
C ASP A 271 26.47 -24.74 -4.09
N PHE A 272 26.83 -24.44 -5.34
CA PHE A 272 26.43 -25.20 -6.54
C PHE A 272 27.10 -26.58 -6.59
N MET A 273 26.63 -27.52 -5.77
CA MET A 273 27.24 -28.85 -5.62
C MET A 273 27.00 -29.76 -6.84
N GLU A 274 26.08 -29.39 -7.72
CA GLU A 274 25.79 -30.10 -8.96
C GLU A 274 26.09 -29.19 -10.16
N GLN A 275 26.44 -29.78 -11.31
CA GLN A 275 26.53 -29.02 -12.55
C GLN A 275 25.17 -28.38 -12.82
N SER A 276 25.19 -27.08 -13.07
CA SER A 276 23.98 -26.26 -13.19
C SER A 276 24.01 -25.46 -14.49
N ARG A 277 22.85 -25.03 -14.97
CA ARG A 277 22.73 -24.17 -16.15
C ARG A 277 22.16 -22.83 -15.74
N LEU A 278 22.87 -21.76 -16.06
CA LEU A 278 22.36 -20.39 -15.99
C LEU A 278 21.81 -19.99 -17.35
N LYS A 279 20.61 -19.42 -17.37
CA LYS A 279 19.98 -18.79 -18.53
C LYS A 279 19.65 -17.34 -18.20
N ILE A 280 20.14 -16.38 -18.99
CA ILE A 280 19.79 -14.96 -18.88
C ILE A 280 19.01 -14.53 -20.13
N ARG A 281 17.83 -13.93 -19.93
CA ARG A 281 17.06 -13.33 -21.02
C ARG A 281 17.44 -11.86 -21.17
N VAL A 282 18.26 -11.56 -22.16
CA VAL A 282 18.70 -10.20 -22.49
C VAL A 282 17.57 -9.44 -23.17
N GLN A 283 17.29 -8.23 -22.71
CA GLN A 283 16.20 -7.39 -23.21
C GLN A 283 16.72 -6.28 -24.12
N VAL A 284 17.44 -5.29 -23.60
CA VAL A 284 17.92 -4.14 -24.40
C VAL A 284 19.44 -4.08 -24.32
N VAL A 285 20.09 -3.72 -25.42
CA VAL A 285 21.53 -3.43 -25.44
C VAL A 285 21.74 -2.04 -26.01
N SER A 286 22.39 -1.16 -25.26
CA SER A 286 22.72 0.20 -25.73
C SER A 286 24.06 0.20 -26.44
N SER A 287 24.06 0.56 -27.72
CA SER A 287 25.23 0.58 -28.62
C SER A 287 25.96 -0.78 -28.71
N MET A 288 26.68 -1.18 -27.67
CA MET A 288 27.35 -2.46 -27.54
C MET A 288 27.53 -2.81 -26.06
N ALA A 289 27.43 -4.09 -25.72
CA ALA A 289 27.76 -4.61 -24.40
C ALA A 289 28.43 -5.99 -24.54
N ARG A 290 29.56 -6.20 -23.86
CA ARG A 290 30.20 -7.51 -23.75
C ARG A 290 29.91 -8.15 -22.40
N LEU A 291 28.96 -9.07 -22.39
CA LEU A 291 28.58 -9.83 -21.21
C LEU A 291 29.60 -10.94 -20.96
N LYS A 292 30.22 -10.93 -19.78
CA LYS A 292 30.98 -12.06 -19.24
C LYS A 292 30.28 -12.64 -18.02
N ILE A 293 30.24 -13.96 -17.96
CA ILE A 293 29.81 -14.69 -16.77
C ILE A 293 31.01 -15.48 -16.25
N LYS A 294 31.31 -15.31 -14.96
CA LYS A 294 32.41 -15.99 -14.27
C LYS A 294 31.85 -16.92 -13.19
N ALA A 295 32.43 -18.10 -13.02
CA ALA A 295 32.23 -19.00 -11.90
C ALA A 295 33.54 -19.11 -11.11
N ASP A 296 33.54 -18.68 -9.84
CA ASP A 296 34.72 -18.57 -8.97
C ASP A 296 35.91 -17.89 -9.67
N GLY A 297 35.62 -16.80 -10.39
CA GLY A 297 36.60 -16.01 -11.15
C GLY A 297 36.95 -16.56 -12.54
N LYS A 298 36.59 -17.81 -12.87
CA LYS A 298 36.82 -18.40 -14.20
C LYS A 298 35.71 -18.03 -15.16
N VAL A 299 36.05 -17.54 -16.36
CA VAL A 299 35.05 -17.22 -17.40
C VAL A 299 34.37 -18.50 -17.90
N ILE A 300 33.05 -18.55 -17.80
CA ILE A 300 32.19 -19.64 -18.30
C ILE A 300 31.28 -19.19 -19.46
N PHE A 301 31.23 -17.90 -19.74
CA PHE A 301 30.53 -17.31 -20.90
C PHE A 301 31.13 -15.95 -21.25
N ASP A 302 31.28 -15.67 -22.55
CA ASP A 302 31.76 -14.38 -23.07
C ASP A 302 31.04 -14.09 -24.40
N LYS A 303 30.20 -13.05 -24.44
CA LYS A 303 29.45 -12.66 -25.63
C LYS A 303 29.46 -11.15 -25.80
N LYS A 304 29.92 -10.70 -26.98
CA LYS A 304 29.74 -9.33 -27.45
C LYS A 304 28.39 -9.19 -28.14
N LEU A 305 27.57 -8.26 -27.67
CA LEU A 305 26.26 -7.91 -28.19
C LEU A 305 26.36 -6.50 -28.75
N VAL A 306 25.98 -6.29 -30.01
CA VAL A 306 26.10 -5.00 -30.70
C VAL A 306 24.74 -4.64 -31.27
N SER A 307 24.27 -3.44 -30.95
CA SER A 307 23.08 -2.83 -31.53
C SER A 307 23.47 -2.02 -32.77
N GLY A 308 22.59 -2.00 -33.76
CA GLY A 308 22.82 -1.33 -35.04
C GLY A 308 21.59 -1.38 -35.94
N PRO A 309 21.69 -0.81 -37.15
CA PRO A 309 20.59 -0.82 -38.09
C PRO A 309 20.32 -2.21 -38.68
N GLY A 310 19.08 -2.43 -39.13
CA GLY A 310 18.68 -3.57 -39.92
C GLY A 310 18.44 -4.85 -39.10
N LYS A 311 18.73 -5.99 -39.70
CA LYS A 311 18.54 -7.32 -39.09
C LYS A 311 19.80 -7.73 -38.32
N GLY A 312 19.61 -8.27 -37.12
CA GLY A 312 20.69 -8.80 -36.30
C GLY A 312 20.20 -9.89 -35.34
N GLU A 313 20.92 -10.11 -34.24
CA GLU A 313 20.47 -11.03 -33.18
C GLU A 313 19.27 -10.51 -32.40
N TRP A 314 18.86 -9.26 -32.63
CA TRP A 314 17.75 -8.59 -31.97
C TRP A 314 16.40 -8.85 -32.63
N LYS A 315 15.35 -8.82 -31.82
CA LYS A 315 13.95 -8.92 -32.23
C LYS A 315 13.45 -7.64 -32.88
N GLN A 316 13.89 -6.48 -32.37
CA GLN A 316 13.46 -5.17 -32.87
C GLN A 316 14.61 -4.16 -32.83
N GLU A 317 14.79 -3.45 -33.94
CA GLU A 317 15.67 -2.29 -34.05
C GLU A 317 15.03 -1.07 -33.39
N VAL A 318 15.81 -0.33 -32.60
CA VAL A 318 15.34 0.91 -31.97
C VAL A 318 16.46 1.95 -32.05
N TYR A 319 16.24 2.99 -32.84
CA TYR A 319 17.15 4.12 -32.92
C TYR A 319 16.72 5.24 -31.95
N VAL A 320 17.63 5.70 -31.10
CA VAL A 320 17.37 6.73 -30.11
C VAL A 320 18.04 8.03 -30.52
N LYS A 321 17.24 8.90 -31.17
CA LYS A 321 17.69 10.17 -31.74
C LYS A 321 18.40 11.09 -30.75
N GLN A 322 17.99 11.09 -29.47
CA GLN A 322 18.56 11.96 -28.45
C GLN A 322 20.07 11.72 -28.24
N TRP A 323 20.53 10.48 -28.42
CA TRP A 323 21.91 10.09 -28.17
C TRP A 323 22.64 9.62 -29.43
N ASP A 324 21.97 9.65 -30.58
CA ASP A 324 22.48 9.15 -31.87
C ASP A 324 23.05 7.71 -31.78
N ILE A 325 22.32 6.83 -31.11
CA ILE A 325 22.70 5.41 -30.93
C ILE A 325 21.51 4.48 -31.12
N TYR A 326 21.84 3.19 -31.33
CA TYR A 326 20.87 2.10 -31.33
C TYR A 326 20.74 1.46 -29.94
N GLN A 327 19.50 1.22 -29.52
CA GLN A 327 19.14 0.51 -28.28
C GLN A 327 18.21 -0.67 -28.62
N ASN A 328 18.70 -1.61 -29.43
CA ASN A 328 17.87 -2.68 -29.97
C ASN A 328 17.34 -3.61 -28.87
N ILE A 329 16.13 -4.14 -29.09
CA ILE A 329 15.45 -5.10 -28.22
C ILE A 329 15.84 -6.50 -28.67
N PHE A 330 16.66 -7.18 -27.88
CA PHE A 330 17.13 -8.53 -28.11
C PHE A 330 16.07 -9.59 -27.80
N ASP A 331 15.45 -9.52 -26.62
CA ASP A 331 14.47 -10.49 -26.11
C ASP A 331 14.91 -11.96 -26.29
N LYS A 332 16.17 -12.25 -25.94
CA LYS A 332 16.87 -13.50 -26.29
C LYS A 332 17.56 -14.15 -25.10
N ASP A 333 17.47 -15.47 -25.04
CA ASP A 333 18.12 -16.27 -24.01
C ASP A 333 19.57 -16.58 -24.37
N TYR A 334 20.47 -16.39 -23.41
CA TYR A 334 21.86 -16.84 -23.46
C TYR A 334 22.15 -17.75 -22.28
N THR A 335 22.93 -18.81 -22.49
CA THR A 335 23.13 -19.85 -21.47
C THR A 335 24.60 -20.11 -21.17
N ALA A 336 24.89 -20.36 -19.90
CA ALA A 336 26.20 -20.74 -19.41
C ALA A 336 26.08 -21.98 -18.53
N VAL A 337 27.12 -22.83 -18.54
CA VAL A 337 27.22 -23.98 -17.64
C VAL A 337 27.99 -23.55 -16.40
N ILE A 338 27.38 -23.70 -15.23
CA ILE A 338 28.01 -23.51 -13.92
C ILE A 338 28.62 -24.86 -13.50
N PRO A 339 29.95 -24.96 -13.33
CA PRO A 339 30.60 -26.18 -12.86
C PRO A 339 30.15 -26.58 -11.45
N SER A 340 30.09 -27.89 -11.17
CA SER A 340 29.91 -28.40 -9.80
C SER A 340 31.03 -27.90 -8.88
N GLY A 341 30.67 -27.55 -7.65
CA GLY A 341 31.55 -26.96 -6.65
C GLY A 341 31.66 -25.44 -6.71
N THR A 342 31.01 -24.78 -7.69
CA THR A 342 31.01 -23.31 -7.78
C THR A 342 30.40 -22.69 -6.53
N ARG A 343 30.99 -21.63 -6.00
CA ARG A 343 30.42 -20.88 -4.86
C ARG A 343 29.94 -19.48 -5.20
N LYS A 344 30.47 -18.91 -6.27
CA LYS A 344 30.21 -17.55 -6.70
C LYS A 344 30.06 -17.48 -8.22
N VAL A 345 28.96 -16.89 -8.69
CA VAL A 345 28.74 -16.56 -10.10
C VAL A 345 28.69 -15.04 -10.24
N GLU A 346 29.37 -14.48 -11.24
CA GLU A 346 29.41 -13.05 -11.51
C GLU A 346 28.97 -12.78 -12.94
N LEU A 347 27.99 -11.89 -13.13
CA LEU A 347 27.52 -11.42 -14.43
C LEU A 347 27.91 -9.96 -14.59
N GLU A 348 28.70 -9.63 -15.62
CA GLU A 348 29.32 -8.32 -15.77
C GLU A 348 29.36 -7.88 -17.24
N VAL A 349 29.07 -6.61 -17.51
CA VAL A 349 29.39 -5.99 -18.80
C VAL A 349 30.81 -5.44 -18.71
N VAL A 350 31.76 -6.10 -19.35
CA VAL A 350 33.20 -5.76 -19.23
C VAL A 350 33.69 -4.79 -20.30
N GLU A 351 32.88 -4.53 -21.33
CA GLU A 351 33.18 -3.65 -22.46
C GLU A 351 31.84 -3.09 -22.97
N GLY A 352 31.81 -1.80 -23.35
CA GLY A 352 30.62 -1.15 -23.90
C GLY A 352 29.80 -0.33 -22.90
N ASP A 353 28.56 -0.02 -23.27
CA ASP A 353 27.68 0.92 -22.56
C ASP A 353 26.88 0.24 -21.45
N TRP A 354 25.72 -0.34 -21.76
CA TRP A 354 24.91 -1.10 -20.81
C TRP A 354 23.99 -2.07 -21.54
N MET A 355 23.48 -3.04 -20.80
CA MET A 355 22.40 -3.91 -21.24
C MET A 355 21.38 -4.11 -20.12
N THR A 356 20.17 -4.55 -20.48
CA THR A 356 19.16 -5.00 -19.52
C THR A 356 18.80 -6.46 -19.72
N PHE A 357 18.24 -7.08 -18.68
CA PHE A 357 17.69 -8.44 -18.72
C PHE A 357 16.29 -8.48 -18.10
N SER A 358 15.45 -9.45 -18.48
CA SER A 358 14.11 -9.63 -17.89
C SER A 358 14.04 -10.79 -16.90
N ALA A 359 14.93 -11.76 -17.01
CA ALA A 359 15.00 -12.89 -16.09
C ALA A 359 16.38 -13.55 -16.12
N ILE A 360 16.78 -14.10 -14.98
CA ILE A 360 17.83 -15.10 -14.87
C ILE A 360 17.20 -16.36 -14.27
N GLU A 361 17.39 -17.49 -14.93
CA GLU A 361 16.98 -18.81 -14.44
C GLU A 361 18.23 -19.65 -14.19
N ILE A 362 18.34 -20.23 -13.00
CA ILE A 362 19.36 -21.22 -12.68
C ILE A 362 18.66 -22.57 -12.50
N ILE A 363 19.10 -23.54 -13.30
CA ILE A 363 18.60 -24.91 -13.29
C ILE A 363 19.69 -25.76 -12.64
N ILE A 364 19.44 -26.26 -11.44
CA ILE A 364 20.37 -27.12 -10.69
C ILE A 364 20.04 -28.58 -10.96
N GLY A 365 21.05 -29.35 -11.38
CA GLY A 365 20.93 -30.75 -11.74
C GLY A 365 20.89 -30.99 -13.26
N ALA A 366 21.10 -32.25 -13.67
CA ALA A 366 21.14 -32.68 -15.06
C ALA A 366 20.05 -33.73 -15.42
N SER A 367 19.00 -33.87 -14.61
CA SER A 367 17.99 -34.95 -14.73
C SER A 367 16.56 -34.47 -14.41
N ASP A 368 15.56 -35.36 -14.54
CA ASP A 368 14.11 -35.08 -14.44
C ASP A 368 13.61 -34.52 -13.09
N LYS A 369 14.51 -34.25 -12.14
CA LYS A 369 14.24 -33.60 -10.83
C LYS A 369 14.94 -32.23 -10.69
N ASN A 370 15.12 -31.53 -11.80
CA ASN A 370 15.77 -30.22 -11.81
C ASN A 370 15.12 -29.23 -10.83
N ARG A 371 15.95 -28.52 -10.07
CA ARG A 371 15.52 -27.42 -9.21
C ARG A 371 15.68 -26.12 -9.98
N HIS A 372 14.61 -25.35 -10.08
CA HIS A 372 14.59 -24.08 -10.82
C HIS A 372 14.62 -22.89 -9.86
N ILE A 373 15.56 -21.99 -10.05
CA ILE A 373 15.68 -20.74 -9.32
C ILE A 373 15.48 -19.60 -10.30
N ASN A 374 14.43 -18.82 -10.08
CA ASN A 374 14.08 -17.68 -10.90
C ASN A 374 14.44 -16.38 -10.19
N ILE A 375 15.24 -15.55 -10.87
CA ILE A 375 15.62 -14.20 -10.45
C ILE A 375 15.01 -13.24 -11.48
N SER A 376 14.02 -12.48 -11.03
CA SER A 376 13.41 -11.41 -11.82
C SER A 376 13.84 -10.06 -11.23
N PRO A 377 14.17 -9.06 -12.07
CA PRO A 377 14.38 -7.71 -11.59
C PRO A 377 13.17 -7.18 -10.83
N THR A 378 13.41 -6.42 -9.78
CA THR A 378 12.39 -5.67 -9.01
C THR A 378 12.46 -4.17 -9.28
N LYS A 379 13.52 -3.71 -9.98
CA LYS A 379 13.73 -2.32 -10.35
C LYS A 379 14.26 -2.17 -11.77
N SER A 380 13.77 -1.13 -12.43
CA SER A 380 14.23 -0.69 -13.75
C SER A 380 14.77 0.74 -13.75
N ASP A 381 14.82 1.39 -12.58
CA ASP A 381 15.36 2.74 -12.46
C ASP A 381 16.85 2.80 -12.85
N TRP A 382 17.23 3.86 -13.54
CA TRP A 382 18.62 4.13 -13.88
C TRP A 382 19.46 4.43 -12.64
N GLY A 383 20.72 3.99 -12.64
CA GLY A 383 21.71 4.30 -11.61
C GLY A 383 21.72 3.35 -10.40
N ILE A 384 20.85 2.33 -10.39
CA ILE A 384 20.89 1.28 -9.35
C ILE A 384 21.98 0.27 -9.71
N LYS A 385 23.01 0.18 -8.88
CA LYS A 385 24.13 -0.77 -9.07
C LYS A 385 23.65 -2.23 -9.03
N PRO A 386 24.27 -3.12 -9.82
CA PRO A 386 24.06 -4.56 -9.72
C PRO A 386 24.25 -5.07 -8.27
N CYS A 387 23.29 -5.87 -7.81
CA CYS A 387 23.25 -6.35 -6.43
C CYS A 387 24.08 -7.64 -6.23
N LYS A 388 24.31 -7.99 -4.97
CA LYS A 388 24.76 -9.32 -4.55
C LYS A 388 23.54 -10.14 -4.09
N LEU A 389 23.51 -11.41 -4.45
CA LEU A 389 22.43 -12.36 -4.17
C LEU A 389 23.01 -13.58 -3.43
N SER A 390 22.19 -14.26 -2.62
CA SER A 390 22.53 -15.55 -1.99
C SER A 390 21.43 -16.58 -2.24
N ILE A 391 21.82 -17.83 -2.48
CA ILE A 391 20.92 -18.93 -2.79
C ILE A 391 21.03 -20.01 -1.71
N ASP A 392 19.91 -20.35 -1.06
CA ASP A 392 19.82 -21.58 -0.26
C ASP A 392 19.40 -22.74 -1.17
N GLU A 393 20.33 -23.64 -1.44
CA GLU A 393 20.10 -24.77 -2.33
C GLU A 393 19.24 -25.87 -1.70
N LYS A 394 19.17 -25.98 -0.37
CA LYS A 394 18.47 -27.10 0.30
C LYS A 394 16.96 -27.07 0.09
N ASN A 395 16.39 -25.88 -0.05
CA ASN A 395 14.95 -25.66 -0.21
C ASN A 395 14.61 -24.82 -1.45
N GLY A 396 15.62 -24.40 -2.24
CA GLY A 396 15.43 -23.52 -3.40
C GLY A 396 14.99 -22.10 -3.03
N LYS A 397 15.10 -21.71 -1.75
CA LYS A 397 14.68 -20.40 -1.26
C LYS A 397 15.78 -19.38 -1.57
N LEU A 398 15.49 -18.46 -2.48
CA LEU A 398 16.34 -17.29 -2.73
C LEU A 398 16.33 -16.39 -1.49
N THR A 399 17.41 -16.34 -0.73
CA THR A 399 17.62 -15.30 0.29
C THR A 399 18.37 -14.17 -0.37
N VAL A 400 17.61 -13.20 -0.88
CA VAL A 400 18.21 -11.99 -1.44
C VAL A 400 18.74 -11.15 -0.29
N LYS A 401 19.99 -11.38 0.11
CA LYS A 401 20.76 -10.37 0.83
C LYS A 401 21.23 -9.34 -0.19
N SER A 402 20.30 -8.59 -0.78
CA SER A 402 20.71 -7.36 -1.46
C SER A 402 21.22 -6.44 -0.37
N ASP A 403 22.41 -5.87 -0.55
CA ASP A 403 22.95 -4.82 0.33
C ASP A 403 22.02 -3.58 0.37
N THR A 404 20.96 -3.57 -0.44
CA THR A 404 19.89 -2.58 -0.53
C THR A 404 18.53 -3.28 -0.57
N GLU A 405 17.83 -3.43 0.55
CA GLU A 405 16.42 -3.85 0.57
C GLU A 405 15.51 -2.61 0.61
N MET A 406 14.39 -2.64 -0.12
CA MET A 406 13.28 -1.72 0.11
C MET A 406 12.43 -2.27 1.25
N GLY A 407 12.89 -2.00 2.47
CA GLY A 407 12.15 -2.27 3.71
C GLY A 407 11.40 -1.05 4.21
N ILE A 408 11.09 -1.07 5.51
CA ILE A 408 10.34 0.00 6.16
C ILE A 408 11.03 1.36 6.08
N ASP A 409 12.36 1.41 6.12
CA ASP A 409 13.12 2.67 6.05
C ASP A 409 12.90 3.40 4.70
N TYR A 410 12.74 2.64 3.62
CA TYR A 410 12.41 3.20 2.31
C TYR A 410 11.00 3.81 2.32
N ILE A 411 10.02 3.10 2.88
CA ILE A 411 8.64 3.62 2.98
C ILE A 411 8.62 4.87 3.88
N LYS A 412 9.29 4.80 5.02
CA LYS A 412 9.40 5.87 5.99
C LYS A 412 9.97 7.14 5.36
N GLY A 413 11.16 7.04 4.76
CA GLY A 413 11.85 8.20 4.20
C GLY A 413 11.12 8.82 3.00
N ARG A 414 10.48 8.01 2.15
CA ARG A 414 9.86 8.49 0.91
C ARG A 414 8.41 8.90 1.07
N PHE A 415 7.63 8.16 1.85
CA PHE A 415 6.17 8.30 1.89
C PHE A 415 5.63 8.76 3.23
N MET A 416 6.36 8.62 4.34
CA MET A 416 5.88 9.04 5.67
C MET A 416 6.57 10.31 6.18
N GLU A 417 7.84 10.54 5.85
CA GLU A 417 8.61 11.70 6.32
C GLU A 417 7.96 13.05 5.97
N PRO A 418 7.40 13.28 4.77
CA PRO A 418 6.69 14.53 4.47
C PRO A 418 5.52 14.79 5.44
N TRP A 419 4.81 13.75 5.87
CA TRP A 419 3.71 13.84 6.81
C TRP A 419 4.17 14.13 8.24
N ARG A 420 5.35 13.62 8.63
CA ARG A 420 5.99 13.95 9.91
C ARG A 420 6.37 15.43 9.96
N LEU A 421 6.91 15.96 8.85
CA LEU A 421 7.23 17.37 8.71
C LEU A 421 5.96 18.24 8.76
N LEU A 422 4.87 17.80 8.13
CA LEU A 422 3.57 18.47 8.24
C LEU A 422 3.04 18.46 9.67
N ALA A 423 3.11 17.32 10.37
CA ALA A 423 2.67 17.19 11.76
C ALA A 423 3.42 18.13 12.71
N ALA A 424 4.73 18.33 12.46
CA ALA A 424 5.55 19.30 13.20
C ALA A 424 5.09 20.76 13.04
N LYS A 425 4.26 21.07 12.03
CA LYS A 425 3.64 22.40 11.81
C LYS A 425 2.27 22.54 12.51
N ASN A 426 2.01 21.75 13.56
CA ASN A 426 0.73 21.71 14.30
C ASN A 426 -0.47 21.33 13.43
N THR A 427 -0.28 20.42 12.48
CA THR A 427 -1.36 19.81 11.71
C THR A 427 -1.59 18.39 12.20
N GLY A 428 -2.82 18.03 12.54
CA GLY A 428 -3.18 16.67 12.87
C GLY A 428 -3.05 15.76 11.65
N VAL A 429 -2.43 14.59 11.82
CA VAL A 429 -2.19 13.62 10.74
C VAL A 429 -2.71 12.24 11.15
N MET A 430 -3.35 11.55 10.21
CA MET A 430 -3.76 10.15 10.35
C MET A 430 -3.59 9.37 9.05
N VAL A 431 -3.61 8.04 9.17
CA VAL A 431 -3.67 7.11 8.04
C VAL A 431 -5.13 6.78 7.74
N GLY A 432 -5.74 7.44 6.76
CA GLY A 432 -7.16 7.24 6.42
C GLY A 432 -7.45 5.88 5.81
N GLU A 433 -6.49 5.34 5.07
CA GLU A 433 -6.57 4.04 4.44
C GLU A 433 -5.20 3.36 4.34
N TRP A 434 -5.21 2.05 4.54
CA TRP A 434 -4.06 1.18 4.32
C TRP A 434 -4.52 -0.28 4.29
N GLY A 435 -3.63 -1.18 3.89
CA GLY A 435 -3.83 -2.62 3.96
C GLY A 435 -3.26 -3.34 2.75
N VAL A 436 -3.51 -4.65 2.70
CA VAL A 436 -2.99 -5.54 1.65
C VAL A 436 -4.13 -6.35 1.07
N HIS A 437 -4.24 -6.43 -0.25
CA HIS A 437 -5.22 -7.26 -0.93
C HIS A 437 -5.03 -8.76 -0.63
N ASN A 438 -6.10 -9.56 -0.78
CA ASN A 438 -6.13 -10.95 -0.34
C ASN A 438 -5.31 -11.94 -1.18
N ARG A 439 -4.66 -11.48 -2.24
CA ARG A 439 -3.82 -12.32 -3.12
C ARG A 439 -2.36 -12.38 -2.70
N THR A 440 -1.91 -11.44 -1.88
CA THR A 440 -0.56 -11.42 -1.33
C THR A 440 -0.42 -12.51 -0.26
N PRO A 441 0.66 -13.32 -0.28
CA PRO A 441 0.90 -14.32 0.76
C PRO A 441 0.76 -13.73 2.16
N HIS A 442 0.12 -14.48 3.05
CA HIS A 442 -0.27 -13.95 4.36
C HIS A 442 0.94 -13.62 5.24
N GLU A 443 2.01 -14.41 5.19
CA GLU A 443 3.25 -14.12 5.93
C GLU A 443 3.87 -12.78 5.51
N VAL A 444 3.89 -12.50 4.20
CA VAL A 444 4.38 -11.23 3.64
C VAL A 444 3.47 -10.08 4.07
N THR A 445 2.15 -10.30 4.03
CA THR A 445 1.15 -9.34 4.50
C THR A 445 1.39 -8.94 5.95
N LEU A 446 1.47 -9.91 6.87
CA LEU A 446 1.65 -9.66 8.30
C LEU A 446 2.99 -8.96 8.59
N SER A 447 4.06 -9.36 7.90
CA SER A 447 5.39 -8.74 8.07
C SER A 447 5.39 -7.27 7.66
N TRP A 448 4.83 -6.94 6.50
CA TRP A 448 4.68 -5.56 6.04
C TRP A 448 3.76 -4.74 6.96
N MET A 449 2.63 -5.32 7.39
CA MET A 449 1.70 -4.65 8.30
C MET A 449 2.36 -4.35 9.65
N GLN A 450 3.13 -5.28 10.20
CA GLN A 450 3.83 -5.09 11.46
C GLN A 450 4.80 -3.92 11.42
N ASP A 451 5.54 -3.78 10.32
CA ASP A 451 6.47 -2.67 10.11
C ASP A 451 5.73 -1.33 10.00
N CYS A 452 4.66 -1.26 9.20
CA CYS A 452 3.84 -0.04 9.08
C CYS A 452 3.20 0.35 10.43
N LEU A 453 2.63 -0.61 11.16
CA LEU A 453 2.00 -0.37 12.46
C LEU A 453 2.99 0.16 13.50
N ARG A 454 4.25 -0.30 13.45
CA ARG A 454 5.31 0.24 14.32
C ARG A 454 5.56 1.71 14.01
N GLU A 455 5.72 2.08 12.74
CA GLU A 455 5.91 3.48 12.35
C GLU A 455 4.68 4.35 12.69
N PHE A 456 3.46 3.87 12.46
CA PHE A 456 2.24 4.60 12.83
C PHE A 456 2.19 4.87 14.34
N ARG A 457 2.53 3.86 15.15
CA ARG A 457 2.56 3.99 16.61
C ARG A 457 3.65 4.96 17.07
N GLU A 458 4.85 4.89 16.49
CA GLU A 458 5.99 5.77 16.82
C GLU A 458 5.69 7.24 16.50
N ASN A 459 4.97 7.50 15.41
CA ASN A 459 4.53 8.86 15.04
C ASN A 459 3.24 9.30 15.74
N GLY A 460 2.61 8.42 16.53
CA GLY A 460 1.33 8.69 17.20
C GLY A 460 0.13 8.78 16.25
N TRP A 461 0.26 8.31 15.01
CA TRP A 461 -0.80 8.36 14.00
C TRP A 461 -1.86 7.29 14.24
N GLY A 462 -3.13 7.72 14.19
CA GLY A 462 -4.25 6.80 14.03
C GLY A 462 -4.29 6.20 12.63
N TRP A 463 -5.02 5.11 12.46
CA TRP A 463 -5.16 4.39 11.21
C TRP A 463 -6.53 3.74 11.02
N ALA A 464 -6.94 3.57 9.76
CA ALA A 464 -8.11 2.78 9.38
C ALA A 464 -7.80 1.79 8.25
N LEU A 465 -7.87 0.50 8.55
CA LEU A 465 -7.68 -0.56 7.55
C LEU A 465 -8.80 -0.50 6.50
N TRP A 466 -8.48 -0.71 5.22
CA TRP A 466 -9.43 -0.45 4.13
C TRP A 466 -10.73 -1.26 4.20
N ASN A 467 -10.73 -2.45 4.77
CA ASN A 467 -11.97 -3.17 5.04
C ASN A 467 -11.99 -3.67 6.47
N PHE A 468 -13.15 -3.62 7.12
CA PHE A 468 -13.43 -4.54 8.22
C PHE A 468 -13.69 -5.94 7.67
N SER A 469 -14.74 -6.05 6.85
CA SER A 469 -15.12 -7.23 6.07
C SER A 469 -14.80 -7.04 4.60
N GLY A 470 -14.03 -7.94 4.00
CA GLY A 470 -13.65 -7.88 2.58
C GLY A 470 -12.17 -8.15 2.34
N SER A 471 -11.73 -8.04 1.08
CA SER A 471 -10.41 -8.52 0.64
C SER A 471 -9.19 -7.88 1.32
N PHE A 472 -9.34 -6.70 1.95
CA PHE A 472 -8.29 -6.06 2.75
C PHE A 472 -8.45 -6.25 4.27
N GLY A 473 -9.56 -6.87 4.69
CA GLY A 473 -9.99 -6.88 6.08
C GLY A 473 -9.59 -8.10 6.88
N ILE A 474 -9.99 -8.08 8.15
CA ILE A 474 -9.73 -9.17 9.10
C ILE A 474 -10.84 -10.23 9.11
N VAL A 475 -12.01 -9.92 8.56
CA VAL A 475 -13.10 -10.89 8.42
C VAL A 475 -13.51 -11.05 6.97
N ASN A 476 -13.87 -12.27 6.59
CA ASN A 476 -14.36 -12.61 5.25
C ASN A 476 -13.45 -12.07 4.13
N SER A 477 -12.13 -12.17 4.31
CA SER A 477 -11.16 -11.63 3.37
C SER A 477 -10.80 -12.58 2.23
N ASP A 478 -11.17 -13.86 2.34
CA ASP A 478 -11.00 -14.89 1.30
C ASP A 478 -9.55 -15.05 0.80
N ARG A 479 -8.55 -14.76 1.65
CA ARG A 479 -7.15 -15.20 1.46
C ARG A 479 -7.09 -16.72 1.40
N ALA A 480 -6.37 -17.26 0.44
CA ALA A 480 -6.29 -18.69 0.16
C ALA A 480 -5.42 -19.48 1.17
N ASP A 481 -4.50 -18.80 1.85
CA ASP A 481 -3.49 -19.38 2.75
C ASP A 481 -3.74 -19.06 4.24
N VAL A 482 -4.96 -18.61 4.57
CA VAL A 482 -5.39 -18.32 5.95
C VAL A 482 -6.31 -19.42 6.48
N LYS A 483 -5.98 -19.93 7.67
CA LYS A 483 -6.89 -20.76 8.47
C LYS A 483 -7.80 -19.85 9.29
N TYR A 484 -9.01 -19.63 8.80
CA TYR A 484 -10.00 -18.79 9.48
C TYR A 484 -10.60 -19.48 10.71
N GLU A 485 -10.96 -18.66 11.69
CA GLU A 485 -11.79 -19.02 12.84
C GLU A 485 -13.25 -18.62 12.55
N ASP A 486 -14.22 -19.46 12.89
CA ASP A 486 -15.63 -19.01 12.93
C ASP A 486 -15.82 -18.17 14.19
N TYR A 487 -16.02 -16.87 14.01
CA TYR A 487 -16.22 -15.92 15.08
C TYR A 487 -17.54 -15.19 14.88
N LYS A 488 -18.60 -15.65 15.56
CA LYS A 488 -19.95 -15.05 15.50
C LYS A 488 -20.51 -15.00 14.07
N GLY A 489 -20.23 -16.02 13.25
CA GLY A 489 -20.67 -16.09 11.85
C GLY A 489 -19.78 -15.35 10.85
N TYR A 490 -18.63 -14.83 11.30
CA TYR A 490 -17.60 -14.26 10.44
C TYR A 490 -16.42 -15.24 10.30
N LYS A 491 -15.80 -15.30 9.12
CA LYS A 491 -14.52 -15.97 8.91
C LYS A 491 -13.40 -15.03 9.36
N LEU A 492 -12.91 -15.19 10.58
CA LEU A 492 -11.93 -14.30 11.21
C LEU A 492 -10.49 -14.75 10.97
N ASP A 493 -9.66 -13.83 10.50
CA ASP A 493 -8.21 -13.95 10.50
C ASP A 493 -7.66 -13.56 11.88
N ARG A 494 -7.50 -14.56 12.75
CA ARG A 494 -7.01 -14.36 14.13
C ARG A 494 -5.62 -13.74 14.17
N LYS A 495 -4.71 -14.14 13.27
CA LYS A 495 -3.33 -13.65 13.27
C LYS A 495 -3.26 -12.16 12.90
N MET A 496 -4.02 -11.75 11.89
CA MET A 496 -4.10 -10.34 11.52
C MET A 496 -4.75 -9.51 12.63
N LEU A 497 -5.84 -10.01 13.24
CA LEU A 497 -6.48 -9.32 14.37
C LEU A 497 -5.51 -9.11 15.55
N GLU A 498 -4.81 -10.16 15.99
CA GLU A 498 -3.85 -10.06 17.11
C GLU A 498 -2.71 -9.09 16.80
N LEU A 499 -2.24 -9.08 15.55
CA LEU A 499 -1.26 -8.10 15.09
C LEU A 499 -1.81 -6.67 15.19
N LEU A 500 -3.02 -6.41 14.72
CA LEU A 500 -3.64 -5.09 14.81
C LEU A 500 -3.90 -4.65 16.26
N GLN A 501 -4.28 -5.56 17.15
CA GLN A 501 -4.54 -5.24 18.56
C GLN A 501 -3.26 -4.89 19.33
N LYS A 502 -2.12 -5.42 18.91
CA LYS A 502 -0.80 -5.16 19.52
C LYS A 502 -0.32 -3.71 19.35
N TYR A 503 -0.82 -2.98 18.35
CA TYR A 503 -0.41 -1.61 18.01
C TYR A 503 -1.58 -0.63 18.13
#